data_AF-A0AAN6HBF8-F1
#
_entry.id   AF-A0AAN6HBF8-F1
#
_cell.length_a   1.000
_cell.length_b   1.000
_cell.length_c   1.000
_cell.angle_alpha   90.00
_cell.angle_beta   90.00
_cell.angle_gamma   90.00
#
_symmetry.space_group_name_H-M   'P 1'
#
loop_
_entity.id
_entity.type
_entity.pdbx_description
1 polymer ?
#
loop_
_entity_poly.entity_id
_entity_poly.type
_entity_poly.pdbx_seq_one_letter_code
_entity_poly.pdbx_strand_id
1 'polypeptide(L)'
;MLPKGDFEAETATSGNEENVERTQDDRIKPGSWSRKRYLGSLIFNIAAFILPALYGTLSKLWVANIDSSLVVTTDAYTYIGVVVEVLNEGLPRAAWNVIGDKTNRSLAERHGISYTLIAFQTVLGFIMSIAFVAAAQQFADAFVPAQVREASLTYVRISAFSALSSAMQYAVAAATRALDLPDVPLVISIVQFAVNIILDMAIISKYHAPGLTPSVNNQAANQLACNMVAAFAGLAYFLIITIRQRRMEPTPSRTGARVSFAWLKVLVRPGVFTFLESAIRNALYLWLVSGIIAMGSDYARAWGCFNTIRWGLVMVPVQALEATSLTFIGHAWGAWRRTVGAEKRHPTATIGQIRGIIRPALISCAIALTHEVPLCLFLSFYGARRYAHWISGSVPVSLITEKMWRSIDWCYIFYALST
;
A
#
# COMPACT_ATOMS: atom_id res chain seq x y z
N MET A 1 -78.65 -20.29 15.22
CA MET A 1 -79.38 -19.01 15.31
C MET A 1 -78.40 -17.95 15.78
N LEU A 2 -78.13 -16.98 14.92
CA LEU A 2 -77.52 -15.68 15.24
C LEU A 2 -78.54 -14.78 15.96
N PRO A 3 -78.07 -13.69 16.56
CA PRO A 3 -78.31 -12.34 16.04
C PRO A 3 -76.96 -11.62 15.80
N LYS A 4 -76.59 -10.88 14.73
CA LYS A 4 -77.21 -9.87 13.81
C LYS A 4 -77.97 -8.78 14.55
N GLY A 5 -77.63 -7.48 14.54
CA GLY A 5 -76.61 -6.60 13.91
C GLY A 5 -76.61 -5.28 14.75
N ASP A 6 -75.85 -4.21 14.52
CA ASP A 6 -75.34 -3.64 13.26
C ASP A 6 -74.54 -2.33 13.54
N PHE A 7 -73.52 -2.07 12.68
CA PHE A 7 -72.95 -0.77 12.20
C PHE A 7 -72.19 0.17 13.18
N GLU A 8 -71.00 0.74 12.95
CA GLU A 8 -70.08 1.06 11.81
C GLU A 8 -68.64 1.17 12.38
N ALA A 9 -67.56 0.63 11.83
CA ALA A 9 -66.60 1.15 10.83
C ALA A 9 -65.23 0.58 11.31
N GLU A 10 -64.45 -0.18 10.57
CA GLU A 10 -63.48 0.27 9.56
C GLU A 10 -62.95 -0.96 8.83
N THR A 11 -62.95 -0.91 7.51
CA THR A 11 -62.31 -1.89 6.62
C THR A 11 -61.08 -1.22 6.03
N ALA A 12 -59.88 -1.74 6.29
CA ALA A 12 -58.74 -1.56 5.39
C ALA A 12 -57.58 -2.53 5.70
N THR A 13 -57.45 -3.50 4.81
CA THR A 13 -56.22 -4.18 4.39
C THR A 13 -54.99 -3.27 4.27
N SER A 14 -53.84 -3.72 4.79
CA SER A 14 -52.49 -3.38 4.33
C SER A 14 -51.50 -4.29 5.08
N GLY A 15 -50.72 -5.20 4.49
CA GLY A 15 -50.37 -5.32 3.09
C GLY A 15 -49.32 -4.29 2.65
N ASN A 16 -48.36 -3.90 3.50
CA ASN A 16 -47.05 -3.32 3.13
C ASN A 16 -46.34 -2.74 4.36
N GLU A 17 -45.54 -3.52 5.09
CA GLU A 17 -44.54 -2.94 6.01
C GLU A 17 -43.13 -3.54 5.88
N GLU A 18 -42.95 -4.70 5.22
CA GLU A 18 -41.61 -5.26 4.95
C GLU A 18 -40.94 -4.80 3.64
N ASN A 19 -41.57 -3.90 2.87
CA ASN A 19 -41.04 -3.43 1.57
C ASN A 19 -40.61 -1.94 1.54
N VAL A 20 -40.59 -1.24 2.68
CA VAL A 20 -40.34 0.22 2.70
C VAL A 20 -38.87 0.61 2.96
N GLU A 21 -38.01 -0.33 3.38
CA GLU A 21 -36.55 -0.11 3.48
C GLU A 21 -35.73 -0.62 2.27
N ARG A 22 -36.37 -0.77 1.09
CA ARG A 22 -35.62 -0.64 -0.17
C ARG A 22 -35.31 0.84 -0.41
N THR A 23 -34.23 1.27 0.22
CA THR A 23 -33.30 2.33 -0.24
C THR A 23 -33.93 3.36 -1.18
N GLN A 24 -34.42 4.47 -0.62
CA GLN A 24 -34.67 5.69 -1.39
C GLN A 24 -33.38 6.19 -2.11
N ASP A 25 -32.20 5.71 -1.68
CA ASP A 25 -30.89 5.90 -2.32
C ASP A 25 -30.65 5.07 -3.61
N ASP A 26 -31.51 4.09 -3.94
CA ASP A 26 -31.37 3.28 -5.18
C ASP A 26 -32.12 3.86 -6.39
N ARG A 27 -32.94 4.90 -6.20
CA ARG A 27 -33.72 5.51 -7.30
C ARG A 27 -32.96 6.59 -8.06
N ILE A 28 -31.88 7.14 -7.49
CA ILE A 28 -31.03 8.12 -8.18
C ILE A 28 -29.99 7.35 -8.96
N LYS A 29 -30.16 7.26 -10.30
CA LYS A 29 -29.11 6.71 -11.17
C LYS A 29 -27.81 7.45 -10.84
N PRO A 30 -26.76 6.76 -10.37
CA PRO A 30 -25.53 7.43 -9.98
C PRO A 30 -25.01 8.19 -11.21
N GLY A 31 -24.63 9.47 -11.06
CA GLY A 31 -24.04 10.27 -12.15
C GLY A 31 -22.84 9.54 -12.77
N SER A 32 -22.46 9.90 -14.01
CA SER A 32 -21.36 9.17 -14.69
C SER A 32 -20.02 9.25 -13.95
N TRP A 33 -19.86 10.23 -13.06
CA TRP A 33 -18.70 10.49 -12.21
C TRP A 33 -18.81 9.87 -10.81
N SER A 34 -19.89 9.14 -10.51
CA SER A 34 -20.06 8.51 -9.21
C SER A 34 -19.05 7.39 -8.98
N ARG A 35 -18.50 7.31 -7.76
CA ARG A 35 -17.70 6.16 -7.29
C ARG A 35 -18.41 4.81 -7.41
N LYS A 36 -19.76 4.80 -7.49
CA LYS A 36 -20.56 3.58 -7.70
C LYS A 36 -20.40 3.01 -9.13
N ARG A 37 -19.84 3.77 -10.08
CA ARG A 37 -19.57 3.36 -11.46
C ARG A 37 -18.08 3.16 -11.70
N TYR A 38 -17.75 2.29 -12.65
CA TYR A 38 -16.37 1.93 -13.00
C TYR A 38 -15.51 3.16 -13.34
N LEU A 39 -15.97 4.03 -14.26
CA LEU A 39 -15.23 5.22 -14.69
C LEU A 39 -15.01 6.22 -13.53
N GLY A 40 -16.04 6.47 -12.73
CA GLY A 40 -15.92 7.35 -11.57
C GLY A 40 -14.91 6.81 -10.57
N SER A 41 -15.01 5.53 -10.21
CA SER A 41 -14.04 4.87 -9.33
C SER A 41 -12.61 4.92 -9.87
N LEU A 42 -12.42 4.73 -11.19
CA LEU A 42 -11.11 4.81 -11.82
C LEU A 42 -10.49 6.20 -11.68
N ILE A 43 -11.27 7.27 -11.93
CA ILE A 43 -10.79 8.65 -11.78
C ILE A 43 -10.38 8.93 -10.32
N PHE A 44 -11.18 8.49 -9.35
CA PHE A 44 -10.84 8.63 -7.93
C PHE A 44 -9.56 7.87 -7.57
N ASN A 45 -9.39 6.64 -8.06
CA ASN A 45 -8.18 5.86 -7.83
C ASN A 45 -6.95 6.51 -8.49
N ILE A 46 -7.07 7.02 -9.72
CA ILE A 46 -5.99 7.77 -10.39
C ILE A 46 -5.60 8.99 -9.55
N ALA A 47 -6.56 9.79 -9.10
CA ALA A 47 -6.29 10.96 -8.27
C ALA A 47 -5.59 10.58 -6.95
N ALA A 48 -5.99 9.46 -6.34
CA ALA A 48 -5.37 8.95 -5.10
C ALA A 48 -3.92 8.48 -5.31
N PHE A 49 -3.60 7.86 -6.46
CA PHE A 49 -2.24 7.36 -6.74
C PHE A 49 -1.30 8.42 -7.36
N ILE A 50 -1.83 9.46 -8.01
CA ILE A 50 -1.03 10.57 -8.52
C ILE A 50 -0.36 11.35 -7.39
N LEU A 51 -1.05 11.57 -6.27
CA LEU A 51 -0.56 12.45 -5.21
C LEU A 51 0.76 11.94 -4.57
N PRO A 52 0.87 10.65 -4.17
CA PRO A 52 2.14 10.08 -3.71
C PRO A 52 3.23 10.09 -4.78
N ALA A 53 2.89 9.85 -6.05
CA ALA A 53 3.85 9.85 -7.16
C ALA A 53 4.45 11.25 -7.42
N LEU A 54 3.61 12.28 -7.39
CA LEU A 54 4.04 13.67 -7.49
C LEU A 54 4.94 14.06 -6.33
N TYR A 55 4.56 13.69 -5.10
CA TYR A 55 5.37 13.96 -3.92
C TYR A 55 6.74 13.26 -3.98
N GLY A 56 6.78 11.98 -4.36
CA GLY A 56 8.04 11.24 -4.52
C GLY A 56 8.97 11.89 -5.55
N THR A 57 8.42 12.38 -6.66
CA THR A 57 9.18 13.12 -7.67
C THR A 57 9.69 14.46 -7.15
N LEU A 58 8.83 15.21 -6.45
CA LEU A 58 9.18 16.51 -5.87
C LEU A 58 10.26 16.39 -4.79
N SER A 59 10.17 15.38 -3.92
CA SER A 59 11.19 15.09 -2.90
C SER A 59 12.56 14.80 -3.52
N LYS A 60 12.61 14.01 -4.62
CA LYS A 60 13.85 13.77 -5.36
C LYS A 60 14.42 15.04 -5.98
N LEU A 61 13.57 15.93 -6.52
CA LEU A 61 14.01 17.23 -7.06
C LEU A 61 14.56 18.15 -5.97
N TRP A 62 13.98 18.15 -4.77
CA TRP A 62 14.52 18.89 -3.64
C TRP A 62 15.88 18.37 -3.21
N VAL A 63 16.06 17.04 -3.13
CA VAL A 63 17.37 16.44 -2.83
C VAL A 63 18.39 16.77 -3.92
N ALA A 64 18.00 16.75 -5.19
CA ALA A 64 18.88 17.12 -6.30
C ALA A 64 19.36 18.58 -6.22
N ASN A 65 18.54 19.47 -5.69
CA ASN A 65 18.93 20.87 -5.43
C ASN A 65 19.86 21.02 -4.23
N ILE A 66 19.86 20.08 -3.28
CA ILE A 66 20.79 20.06 -2.15
C ILE A 66 22.15 19.54 -2.61
N ASP A 67 22.17 18.33 -3.18
CA ASP A 67 23.36 17.73 -3.77
C ASP A 67 22.96 16.69 -4.83
N SER A 68 23.18 17.04 -6.10
CA SER A 68 22.91 16.17 -7.26
C SER A 68 23.70 14.86 -7.25
N SER A 69 24.85 14.80 -6.58
CA SER A 69 25.67 13.59 -6.48
C SER A 69 25.08 12.56 -5.50
N LEU A 70 24.35 13.03 -4.48
CA LEU A 70 23.75 12.23 -3.42
C LEU A 70 22.29 11.82 -3.69
N VAL A 71 21.72 12.18 -4.85
CA VAL A 71 20.35 11.73 -5.22
C VAL A 71 20.25 10.20 -5.21
N VAL A 72 21.30 9.51 -5.67
CA VAL A 72 21.36 8.03 -5.68
C VAL A 72 21.34 7.46 -4.26
N THR A 73 21.83 8.20 -3.27
CA THR A 73 21.78 7.79 -1.86
C THR A 73 20.34 7.64 -1.38
N THR A 74 19.39 8.42 -1.92
CA THR A 74 17.97 8.30 -1.53
C THR A 74 17.33 7.00 -1.99
N ASP A 75 17.86 6.36 -3.04
CA ASP A 75 17.36 5.06 -3.47
C ASP A 75 17.71 3.96 -2.45
N ALA A 76 18.69 4.18 -1.57
CA ALA A 76 19.00 3.28 -0.45
C ALA A 76 17.80 3.10 0.49
N TYR A 77 17.01 4.16 0.71
CA TYR A 77 15.76 4.07 1.47
C TYR A 77 14.77 3.11 0.81
N THR A 78 14.64 3.17 -0.51
CA THR A 78 13.78 2.25 -1.26
C THR A 78 14.26 0.80 -1.12
N TYR A 79 15.57 0.55 -1.19
CA TYR A 79 16.11 -0.81 -1.05
C TYR A 79 15.96 -1.37 0.36
N ILE A 80 16.12 -0.54 1.40
CA ILE A 80 15.75 -0.92 2.77
C ILE A 80 14.26 -1.29 2.80
N GLY A 81 13.39 -0.47 2.21
CA GLY A 81 11.96 -0.73 2.09
C GLY A 81 11.62 -2.09 1.46
N VAL A 82 12.34 -2.49 0.40
CA VAL A 82 12.15 -3.79 -0.26
C VAL A 82 12.49 -4.97 0.65
N VAL A 83 13.54 -4.87 1.45
CA VAL A 83 13.85 -5.92 2.45
C VAL A 83 12.76 -5.97 3.53
N VAL A 84 12.29 -4.80 3.96
CA VAL A 84 11.23 -4.68 4.97
C VAL A 84 9.88 -5.21 4.44
N GLU A 85 9.64 -5.11 3.14
CA GLU A 85 8.46 -5.65 2.46
C GLU A 85 8.32 -7.16 2.70
N VAL A 86 9.43 -7.91 2.66
CA VAL A 86 9.45 -9.35 2.96
C VAL A 86 8.86 -9.64 4.34
N LEU A 87 9.24 -8.85 5.34
CA LEU A 87 8.71 -8.97 6.68
C LEU A 87 7.22 -8.58 6.74
N ASN A 88 6.83 -7.52 6.04
CA ASN A 88 5.46 -7.00 6.02
C ASN A 88 4.48 -7.92 5.30
N GLU A 89 4.93 -8.64 4.28
CA GLU A 89 4.08 -9.59 3.56
C GLU A 89 3.99 -10.97 4.20
N GLY A 90 4.84 -11.26 5.20
CA GLY A 90 4.79 -12.50 5.95
C GLY A 90 3.59 -12.58 6.90
N LEU A 91 3.80 -12.28 8.18
CA LEU A 91 2.77 -12.45 9.23
C LEU A 91 1.53 -11.55 9.03
N PRO A 92 1.64 -10.27 8.65
CA PRO A 92 0.47 -9.41 8.54
C PRO A 92 -0.53 -9.81 7.45
N ARG A 93 -0.10 -10.48 6.36
CA ARG A 93 -1.05 -11.00 5.34
C ARG A 93 -1.98 -12.09 5.90
N ALA A 94 -1.58 -12.79 6.96
CA ALA A 94 -2.43 -13.75 7.64
C ALA A 94 -3.55 -13.11 8.47
N ALA A 95 -3.47 -11.80 8.75
CA ALA A 95 -4.42 -11.09 9.60
C ALA A 95 -5.87 -11.26 9.13
N TRP A 96 -6.12 -11.19 7.82
CA TRP A 96 -7.49 -11.26 7.29
C TRP A 96 -8.18 -12.59 7.60
N ASN A 97 -7.47 -13.70 7.46
CA ASN A 97 -8.03 -15.04 7.64
C ASN A 97 -8.05 -15.47 9.11
N VAL A 98 -7.19 -14.91 9.97
CA VAL A 98 -7.08 -15.30 11.37
C VAL A 98 -7.80 -14.31 12.30
N ILE A 99 -7.47 -13.02 12.18
CA ILE A 99 -8.06 -11.95 13.00
C ILE A 99 -9.47 -11.60 12.48
N GLY A 100 -9.72 -11.68 11.17
CA GLY A 100 -11.05 -11.40 10.59
C GLY A 100 -12.13 -12.45 10.87
N ASP A 101 -11.77 -13.62 11.41
CA ASP A 101 -12.67 -14.74 11.66
C ASP A 101 -13.58 -14.50 12.88
N LYS A 102 -14.71 -13.82 12.66
CA LYS A 102 -15.75 -13.57 13.68
C LYS A 102 -16.51 -14.82 14.10
N THR A 103 -16.53 -15.84 13.24
CA THR A 103 -17.34 -17.05 13.45
C THR A 103 -16.72 -18.00 14.46
N ASN A 104 -15.39 -18.13 14.46
CA ASN A 104 -14.70 -19.11 15.29
C ASN A 104 -13.89 -18.47 16.44
N ARG A 105 -13.86 -17.14 16.56
CA ARG A 105 -13.04 -16.44 17.57
C ARG A 105 -13.80 -15.29 18.23
N SER A 106 -13.69 -15.22 19.55
CA SER A 106 -14.21 -14.10 20.35
C SER A 106 -13.45 -12.80 20.09
N LEU A 107 -14.07 -11.65 20.41
CA LEU A 107 -13.42 -10.35 20.28
C LEU A 107 -12.13 -10.25 21.11
N ALA A 108 -12.13 -10.83 22.32
CA ALA A 108 -10.94 -10.90 23.18
C ALA A 108 -9.78 -11.67 22.53
N GLU A 109 -10.05 -12.83 21.92
CA GLU A 109 -9.01 -13.60 21.21
C GLU A 109 -8.48 -12.85 19.99
N ARG A 110 -9.37 -12.22 19.21
CA ARG A 110 -8.99 -11.40 18.05
C ARG A 110 -8.10 -10.22 18.46
N HIS A 111 -8.39 -9.56 19.59
CA HIS A 111 -7.49 -8.57 20.19
C HIS A 111 -6.14 -9.16 20.61
N GLY A 112 -6.12 -10.37 21.19
CA GLY A 112 -4.90 -11.03 21.63
C GLY A 112 -3.97 -11.40 20.48
N ILE A 113 -4.55 -11.89 19.38
CA ILE A 113 -3.84 -12.16 18.14
C ILE A 113 -3.32 -10.86 17.52
N SER A 114 -4.12 -9.79 17.54
CA SER A 114 -3.72 -8.47 17.03
C SER A 114 -2.53 -7.88 17.80
N TYR A 115 -2.57 -7.93 19.14
CA TYR A 115 -1.45 -7.51 19.98
C TYR A 115 -0.21 -8.37 19.76
N THR A 116 -0.39 -9.68 19.57
CA THR A 116 0.71 -10.58 19.25
C THR A 116 1.34 -10.21 17.90
N LEU A 117 0.53 -10.01 16.86
CA LEU A 117 1.01 -9.59 15.54
C LEU A 117 1.81 -8.29 15.62
N ILE A 118 1.26 -7.25 16.25
CA ILE A 118 1.92 -5.95 16.40
C ILE A 118 3.22 -6.09 17.19
N ALA A 119 3.20 -6.77 18.34
CA ALA A 119 4.38 -6.92 19.18
C ALA A 119 5.52 -7.66 18.45
N PHE A 120 5.23 -8.81 17.83
CA PHE A 120 6.23 -9.59 17.10
C PHE A 120 6.74 -8.85 15.86
N GLN A 121 5.86 -8.20 15.10
CA GLN A 121 6.26 -7.43 13.92
C GLN A 121 7.15 -6.24 14.30
N THR A 122 6.82 -5.51 15.37
CA THR A 122 7.64 -4.40 15.87
C THR A 122 9.00 -4.89 16.36
N VAL A 123 9.07 -6.02 17.07
CA VAL A 123 10.35 -6.63 17.50
C VAL A 123 11.20 -7.04 16.29
N LEU A 124 10.61 -7.69 15.28
CA LEU A 124 11.32 -8.08 14.07
C LEU A 124 11.79 -6.86 13.26
N GLY A 125 10.97 -5.81 13.17
CA GLY A 125 11.35 -4.53 12.56
C GLY A 125 12.50 -3.84 13.31
N PHE A 126 12.53 -3.92 14.64
CA PHE A 126 13.63 -3.41 15.45
C PHE A 126 14.92 -4.20 15.25
N ILE A 127 14.86 -5.54 15.28
CA ILE A 127 15.99 -6.42 15.00
C ILE A 127 16.57 -6.12 13.61
N MET A 128 15.71 -5.99 12.60
CA MET A 128 16.11 -5.64 11.24
C MET A 128 16.73 -4.24 11.17
N SER A 129 16.22 -3.25 11.93
CA SER A 129 16.84 -1.93 12.02
C SER A 129 18.27 -2.00 12.59
N ILE A 130 18.47 -2.76 13.67
CA ILE A 130 19.81 -2.99 14.26
C ILE A 130 20.72 -3.69 13.24
N ALA A 131 20.21 -4.71 12.56
CA ALA A 131 20.96 -5.44 11.54
C ALA A 131 21.40 -4.51 10.41
N PHE A 132 20.54 -3.61 9.94
CA PHE A 132 20.90 -2.59 8.94
C PHE A 132 21.93 -1.59 9.44
N VAL A 133 21.85 -1.14 10.70
CA VAL A 133 22.86 -0.24 11.27
C VAL A 133 24.22 -0.94 11.38
N ALA A 134 24.23 -2.19 11.86
CA ALA A 134 25.44 -2.99 12.01
C ALA A 134 26.06 -3.35 10.65
N ALA A 135 25.22 -3.69 9.66
CA ALA A 135 25.62 -4.04 8.31
C ALA A 135 25.62 -2.85 7.34
N ALA A 136 25.61 -1.61 7.84
CA ALA A 136 25.45 -0.41 7.00
C ALA A 136 26.56 -0.29 5.95
N GLN A 137 27.78 -0.72 6.28
CA GLN A 137 28.89 -0.74 5.34
C GLN A 137 28.64 -1.74 4.22
N GLN A 138 28.32 -3.00 4.55
CA GLN A 138 28.06 -4.04 3.55
C GLN A 138 26.85 -3.70 2.68
N PHE A 139 25.82 -3.09 3.28
CA PHE A 139 24.67 -2.60 2.55
C PHE A 139 25.05 -1.50 1.57
N ALA A 140 25.83 -0.50 2.01
CA ALA A 140 26.32 0.56 1.13
C ALA A 140 27.29 0.03 0.06
N ASP A 141 28.04 -1.03 0.35
CA ASP A 141 28.91 -1.69 -0.62
C ASP A 141 28.12 -2.29 -1.79
N ALA A 142 26.95 -2.88 -1.49
CA ALA A 142 26.09 -3.50 -2.49
C ALA A 142 25.16 -2.50 -3.22
N PHE A 143 24.70 -1.46 -2.52
CA PHE A 143 23.58 -0.62 -2.99
C PHE A 143 23.91 0.87 -3.15
N VAL A 144 25.16 1.27 -2.95
CA VAL A 144 25.60 2.66 -3.13
C VAL A 144 26.88 2.71 -3.99
N PRO A 145 26.94 3.58 -5.02
CA PRO A 145 28.15 3.77 -5.82
C PRO A 145 29.35 4.17 -4.96
N ALA A 146 30.53 3.67 -5.33
CA ALA A 146 31.77 3.84 -4.55
C ALA A 146 32.10 5.32 -4.27
N GLN A 147 31.78 6.23 -5.19
CA GLN A 147 32.10 7.66 -5.11
C GLN A 147 31.37 8.39 -3.97
N VAL A 148 30.19 7.91 -3.57
CA VAL A 148 29.35 8.55 -2.55
C VAL A 148 29.10 7.66 -1.33
N ARG A 149 29.77 6.50 -1.28
CA ARG A 149 29.49 5.45 -0.30
C ARG A 149 29.73 5.91 1.13
N GLU A 150 30.88 6.51 1.40
CA GLU A 150 31.25 6.97 2.74
C GLU A 150 30.31 8.07 3.24
N ALA A 151 30.02 9.07 2.38
CA ALA A 151 29.06 10.13 2.68
C ALA A 151 27.63 9.61 2.91
N SER A 152 27.29 8.45 2.35
CA SER A 152 25.96 7.83 2.45
C SER A 152 25.78 6.96 3.69
N LEU A 153 26.84 6.61 4.43
CA LEU A 153 26.73 5.70 5.58
C LEU A 153 25.83 6.25 6.67
N THR A 154 25.91 7.55 6.95
CA THR A 154 25.03 8.21 7.91
C THR A 154 23.58 8.14 7.46
N TYR A 155 23.31 8.36 6.17
CA TYR A 155 21.97 8.24 5.60
C TYR A 155 21.39 6.83 5.75
N VAL A 156 22.18 5.81 5.44
CA VAL A 156 21.78 4.39 5.58
C VAL A 156 21.47 4.06 7.04
N ARG A 157 22.31 4.52 7.98
CA ARG A 157 22.10 4.28 9.42
C ARG A 157 20.84 4.97 9.96
N ILE A 158 20.54 6.19 9.52
CA ILE A 158 19.29 6.88 9.89
C ILE A 158 18.10 6.12 9.28
N SER A 159 18.18 5.83 7.98
CA SER A 159 17.11 5.16 7.23
C SER A 159 16.85 3.73 7.69
N ALA A 160 17.82 3.07 8.33
CA ALA A 160 17.67 1.74 8.89
C ALA A 160 16.45 1.62 9.83
N PHE A 161 16.17 2.65 10.64
CA PHE A 161 15.02 2.66 11.55
C PHE A 161 13.66 2.84 10.86
N SER A 162 13.64 3.11 9.55
CA SER A 162 12.41 3.03 8.75
C SER A 162 11.85 1.61 8.70
N ALA A 163 12.71 0.59 8.89
CA ALA A 163 12.31 -0.80 9.03
C ALA A 163 11.35 -0.99 10.22
N LEU A 164 11.69 -0.42 11.38
CA LEU A 164 10.84 -0.45 12.57
C LEU A 164 9.50 0.27 12.34
N SER A 165 9.53 1.51 11.86
CA SER A 165 8.30 2.29 11.68
C SER A 165 7.39 1.70 10.61
N SER A 166 7.94 1.14 9.53
CA SER A 166 7.18 0.43 8.49
C SER A 166 6.57 -0.87 9.03
N ALA A 167 7.34 -1.69 9.73
CA ALA A 167 6.87 -2.93 10.35
C ALA A 167 5.71 -2.68 11.33
N MET A 168 5.84 -1.67 12.19
CA MET A 168 4.80 -1.28 13.14
C MET A 168 3.53 -0.76 12.43
N GLN A 169 3.68 0.17 11.48
CA GLN A 169 2.53 0.71 10.72
C GLN A 169 1.78 -0.38 9.97
N TYR A 170 2.51 -1.26 9.29
CA TYR A 170 1.91 -2.32 8.49
C TYR A 170 1.15 -3.32 9.37
N ALA A 171 1.72 -3.74 10.50
CA ALA A 171 1.02 -4.62 11.43
C ALA A 171 -0.20 -3.96 12.07
N VAL A 172 -0.10 -2.71 12.52
CA VAL A 172 -1.24 -1.97 13.09
C VAL A 172 -2.34 -1.85 12.03
N ALA A 173 -2.01 -1.43 10.82
CA ALA A 173 -2.99 -1.27 9.75
C ALA A 173 -3.62 -2.60 9.32
N ALA A 174 -2.85 -3.69 9.21
CA ALA A 174 -3.38 -5.00 8.86
C ALA A 174 -4.29 -5.56 9.98
N ALA A 175 -3.86 -5.49 11.23
CA ALA A 175 -4.62 -5.97 12.37
C ALA A 175 -5.94 -5.20 12.54
N THR A 176 -5.91 -3.88 12.45
CA THR A 176 -7.07 -3.01 12.66
C THR A 176 -8.08 -3.14 11.52
N ARG A 177 -7.64 -3.21 10.25
CA ARG A 177 -8.57 -3.53 9.15
C ARG A 177 -9.23 -4.89 9.34
N ALA A 178 -8.49 -5.90 9.80
CA ALA A 178 -9.06 -7.23 10.09
C ALA A 178 -10.00 -7.24 11.32
N LEU A 179 -9.93 -6.21 12.17
CA LEU A 179 -10.86 -5.96 13.27
C LEU A 179 -12.06 -5.08 12.86
N ASP A 180 -12.18 -4.72 11.58
CA ASP A 180 -13.17 -3.76 11.07
C ASP A 180 -13.04 -2.35 11.68
N LEU A 181 -11.79 -1.93 11.96
CA LEU A 181 -11.41 -0.61 12.43
C LEU A 181 -10.60 0.14 11.34
N PRO A 182 -11.24 0.55 10.22
CA PRO A 182 -10.57 1.26 9.12
C PRO A 182 -10.21 2.71 9.46
N ASP A 183 -10.74 3.23 10.57
CA ASP A 183 -10.42 4.54 11.15
C ASP A 183 -8.97 4.61 11.65
N VAL A 184 -8.40 3.52 12.18
CA VAL A 184 -6.99 3.52 12.64
C VAL A 184 -6.00 3.72 11.48
N PRO A 185 -6.04 2.95 10.37
CA PRO A 185 -5.20 3.22 9.21
C PRO A 185 -5.39 4.62 8.64
N LEU A 186 -6.62 5.16 8.68
CA LEU A 186 -6.89 6.53 8.22
C LEU A 186 -6.16 7.56 9.08
N VAL A 187 -6.18 7.41 10.41
CA VAL A 187 -5.42 8.28 11.34
C VAL A 187 -3.93 8.21 11.05
N ILE A 188 -3.36 7.01 10.81
CA ILE A 188 -1.95 6.85 10.43
C ILE A 188 -1.65 7.70 9.20
N SER A 189 -2.44 7.58 8.12
CA SER A 189 -2.22 8.33 6.89
C SER A 189 -2.37 9.84 7.06
N ILE A 190 -3.37 10.31 7.83
CA ILE A 190 -3.58 11.74 8.08
C ILE A 190 -2.40 12.34 8.87
N VAL A 191 -1.99 11.67 9.95
CA VAL A 191 -0.85 12.12 10.77
C VAL A 191 0.43 12.11 9.93
N GLN A 192 0.67 11.04 9.17
CA GLN A 192 1.83 10.93 8.29
C GLN A 192 1.85 12.08 7.27
N PHE A 193 0.74 12.33 6.60
CA PHE A 193 0.63 13.40 5.61
C PHE A 193 0.85 14.78 6.24
N ALA A 194 0.18 15.08 7.36
CA ALA A 194 0.30 16.37 8.04
C ALA A 194 1.73 16.62 8.55
N VAL A 195 2.35 15.63 9.20
CA VAL A 195 3.71 15.74 9.73
C VAL A 195 4.73 15.86 8.60
N ASN A 196 4.58 15.10 7.51
CA ASN A 196 5.45 15.24 6.33
C ASN A 196 5.41 16.67 5.79
N ILE A 197 4.22 17.24 5.56
CA ILE A 197 4.10 18.61 5.04
C ILE A 197 4.78 19.62 5.98
N ILE A 198 4.52 19.52 7.28
CA ILE A 198 5.08 20.46 8.27
C ILE A 198 6.60 20.37 8.29
N LEU A 199 7.17 19.16 8.38
CA LEU A 199 8.61 18.96 8.48
C LEU A 199 9.35 19.29 7.18
N ASP A 200 8.79 18.92 6.03
CA ASP A 200 9.38 19.23 4.73
C ASP A 200 9.38 20.74 4.47
N MET A 201 8.29 21.44 4.81
CA MET A 201 8.25 22.90 4.72
C MET A 201 9.22 23.58 5.68
N ALA A 202 9.42 23.04 6.89
CA ALA A 202 10.28 23.66 7.89
C ALA A 202 11.78 23.45 7.62
N ILE A 203 12.18 22.30 7.06
CA ILE A 203 13.58 21.84 7.04
C ILE A 203 14.15 21.68 5.62
N ILE A 204 13.35 21.24 4.65
CA ILE A 204 13.83 20.84 3.31
C ILE A 204 13.47 21.88 2.23
N SER A 205 12.32 22.53 2.37
CA SER A 205 11.82 23.53 1.42
C SER A 205 12.80 24.67 1.19
N LYS A 206 12.72 25.29 0.02
CA LYS A 206 13.45 26.52 -0.34
C LYS A 206 13.22 27.68 0.67
N TYR A 207 12.13 27.62 1.43
CA TYR A 207 11.75 28.58 2.47
C TYR A 207 11.93 28.01 3.89
N HIS A 208 12.93 27.15 4.09
CA HIS A 208 13.25 26.55 5.38
C HIS A 208 13.56 27.61 6.46
N ALA A 209 13.46 27.21 7.73
CA ALA A 209 13.74 28.11 8.85
C ALA A 209 15.16 28.71 8.77
N PRO A 210 15.35 30.00 9.12
CA PRO A 210 16.65 30.65 9.06
C PRO A 210 17.68 29.94 9.96
N GLY A 211 18.85 29.61 9.42
CA GLY A 211 19.97 29.00 10.16
C GLY A 211 20.13 27.49 10.00
N LEU A 212 19.22 26.79 9.31
CA LEU A 212 19.38 25.38 8.94
C LEU A 212 19.95 25.25 7.52
N THR A 213 21.03 24.47 7.35
CA THR A 213 21.50 24.04 6.04
C THR A 213 20.85 22.69 5.69
N PRO A 214 19.99 22.62 4.66
CA PRO A 214 19.38 21.36 4.26
C PRO A 214 20.44 20.34 3.86
N SER A 215 20.30 19.10 4.33
CA SER A 215 21.19 17.99 3.97
C SER A 215 20.39 16.75 3.63
N VAL A 216 21.00 15.82 2.90
CA VAL A 216 20.38 14.52 2.58
C VAL A 216 20.07 13.71 3.85
N ASN A 217 20.87 13.88 4.91
CA ASN A 217 20.62 13.27 6.22
C ASN A 217 19.38 13.87 6.91
N ASN A 218 19.12 15.17 6.74
CA ASN A 218 17.91 15.82 7.26
C ASN A 218 16.67 15.25 6.54
N GLN A 219 16.77 14.93 5.26
CA GLN A 219 15.69 14.28 4.50
C GLN A 219 15.37 12.87 5.04
N ALA A 220 16.38 12.03 5.28
CA ALA A 220 16.17 10.74 5.93
C ALA A 220 15.59 10.88 7.35
N ALA A 221 16.08 11.83 8.13
CA ALA A 221 15.61 12.08 9.49
C ALA A 221 14.15 12.53 9.51
N ASN A 222 13.75 13.43 8.61
CA ASN A 222 12.37 13.87 8.45
C ASN A 222 11.44 12.70 8.12
N GLN A 223 11.82 11.90 7.13
CA GLN A 223 11.02 10.75 6.70
C GLN A 223 10.87 9.72 7.83
N LEU A 224 11.96 9.45 8.55
CA LEU A 224 11.93 8.58 9.73
C LEU A 224 11.01 9.13 10.81
N ALA A 225 11.16 10.42 11.16
CA ALA A 225 10.36 11.08 12.18
C ALA A 225 8.87 11.03 11.85
N CYS A 226 8.50 11.37 10.61
CA CYS A 226 7.13 11.30 10.15
C CYS A 226 6.56 9.88 10.27
N ASN A 227 7.25 8.89 9.72
CA ASN A 227 6.80 7.50 9.75
C ASN A 227 6.66 7.00 11.19
N MET A 228 7.58 7.38 12.08
CA MET A 228 7.56 6.98 13.47
C MET A 228 6.41 7.63 14.24
N VAL A 229 6.17 8.92 14.04
CA VAL A 229 5.04 9.65 14.66
C VAL A 229 3.71 9.05 14.20
N ALA A 230 3.55 8.79 12.91
CA ALA A 230 2.36 8.14 12.36
C ALA A 230 2.14 6.74 12.94
N ALA A 231 3.22 5.95 13.05
CA ALA A 231 3.17 4.60 13.62
C ALA A 231 2.71 4.60 15.09
N PHE A 232 3.29 5.48 15.91
CA PHE A 232 2.91 5.60 17.32
C PHE A 232 1.51 6.17 17.50
N ALA A 233 1.10 7.15 16.70
CA ALA A 233 -0.25 7.70 16.73
C ALA A 233 -1.31 6.62 16.41
N GLY A 234 -1.07 5.80 15.37
CA GLY A 234 -1.94 4.68 15.02
C GLY A 234 -2.03 3.63 16.14
N LEU A 235 -0.88 3.26 16.73
CA LEU A 235 -0.83 2.31 17.83
C LEU A 235 -1.56 2.85 19.07
N ALA A 236 -1.33 4.10 19.45
CA ALA A 236 -1.98 4.74 20.58
C ALA A 236 -3.50 4.80 20.38
N TYR A 237 -3.95 5.21 19.20
CA TYR A 237 -5.38 5.26 18.87
C TYR A 237 -6.03 3.87 18.93
N PHE A 238 -5.37 2.85 18.37
CA PHE A 238 -5.82 1.46 18.48
C PHE A 238 -5.98 1.02 19.94
N LEU A 239 -4.96 1.25 20.79
CA LEU A 239 -5.00 0.89 22.20
C LEU A 239 -6.13 1.63 22.95
N ILE A 240 -6.38 2.89 22.62
CA ILE A 240 -7.48 3.66 23.22
C ILE A 240 -8.84 3.04 22.85
N ILE A 241 -9.05 2.68 21.57
CA ILE A 241 -10.30 2.07 21.12
C ILE A 241 -10.51 0.71 21.78
N THR A 242 -9.50 -0.15 21.81
CA THR A 242 -9.64 -1.49 22.40
C THR A 242 -9.89 -1.43 23.91
N ILE A 243 -9.28 -0.47 24.63
CA ILE A 243 -9.57 -0.23 26.05
C ILE A 243 -11.03 0.22 26.23
N ARG A 244 -11.54 1.11 25.37
CA ARG A 244 -12.94 1.56 25.42
C ARG A 244 -13.91 0.41 25.15
N GLN A 245 -13.66 -0.40 24.12
CA GLN A 245 -14.48 -1.56 23.78
C GLN A 245 -14.55 -2.57 24.93
N ARG A 246 -13.42 -2.89 25.56
CA ARG A 246 -13.40 -3.79 26.74
C ARG A 246 -14.17 -3.25 27.94
N ARG A 247 -14.18 -1.93 28.15
CA ARG A 247 -14.94 -1.32 29.25
C ARG A 247 -16.45 -1.38 29.02
N MET A 248 -16.88 -1.45 27.76
CA MET A 248 -18.29 -1.56 27.38
C MET A 248 -18.78 -3.01 27.28
N GLU A 249 -17.91 -4.02 27.40
CA GLU A 249 -18.32 -5.42 27.38
C GLU A 249 -19.10 -5.79 28.66
N PRO A 250 -20.35 -6.27 28.55
CA PRO A 250 -21.19 -6.61 29.70
C PRO A 250 -20.62 -7.73 30.58
N THR A 251 -19.75 -8.58 30.01
CA THR A 251 -19.11 -9.69 30.70
C THR A 251 -17.61 -9.61 30.45
N PRO A 252 -16.80 -9.12 31.41
CA PRO A 252 -15.37 -9.05 31.21
C PRO A 252 -14.81 -10.47 31.04
N SER A 253 -14.28 -10.76 29.85
CA SER A 253 -13.62 -12.04 29.58
C SER A 253 -12.49 -12.25 30.60
N ARG A 254 -12.56 -13.32 31.41
CA ARG A 254 -11.55 -13.66 32.43
C ARG A 254 -10.14 -13.82 31.85
N THR A 255 -10.04 -14.20 30.59
CA THR A 255 -8.80 -14.25 29.80
C THR A 255 -8.58 -12.88 29.16
N GLY A 256 -7.82 -12.02 29.83
CA GLY A 256 -7.39 -10.76 29.21
C GLY A 256 -6.62 -11.05 27.92
N ALA A 257 -6.88 -10.32 26.84
CA ALA A 257 -6.10 -10.51 25.62
C ALA A 257 -4.65 -10.10 25.88
N ARG A 258 -3.78 -11.11 25.92
CA ARG A 258 -2.36 -11.02 26.19
C ARG A 258 -1.60 -11.49 24.96
N VAL A 259 -0.39 -10.96 24.78
CA VAL A 259 0.57 -11.46 23.79
C VAL A 259 0.89 -12.91 24.14
N SER A 260 0.84 -13.82 23.17
CA SER A 260 1.15 -15.23 23.39
C SER A 260 1.82 -15.88 22.17
N PHE A 261 2.80 -16.72 22.44
CA PHE A 261 3.44 -17.57 21.42
C PHE A 261 2.46 -18.54 20.74
N ALA A 262 1.40 -18.94 21.43
CA ALA A 262 0.35 -19.77 20.82
C ALA A 262 -0.34 -19.04 19.66
N TRP A 263 -0.67 -17.75 19.84
CA TRP A 263 -1.26 -16.92 18.79
C TRP A 263 -0.31 -16.68 17.64
N LEU A 264 0.99 -16.55 17.92
CA LEU A 264 2.01 -16.46 16.87
C LEU A 264 2.02 -17.71 15.99
N LYS A 265 1.96 -18.92 16.57
CA LYS A 265 1.94 -20.17 15.80
C LYS A 265 0.74 -20.24 14.84
N VAL A 266 -0.40 -19.67 15.24
CA VAL A 266 -1.59 -19.56 14.38
C VAL A 266 -1.35 -18.62 13.20
N LEU A 267 -0.64 -17.50 13.39
CA LEU A 267 -0.31 -16.54 12.33
C LEU A 267 0.78 -17.04 11.38
N VAL A 268 1.79 -17.75 11.90
CA VAL A 268 2.95 -18.23 11.12
C VAL A 268 2.51 -19.21 10.02
N ARG A 269 1.61 -20.15 10.32
CA ARG A 269 1.22 -21.22 9.39
C ARG A 269 0.75 -20.71 8.01
N PRO A 270 -0.17 -19.74 7.92
CA PRO A 270 -0.52 -19.11 6.65
C PRO A 270 0.54 -18.11 6.14
N GLY A 271 1.27 -17.42 7.04
CA GLY A 271 2.23 -16.37 6.67
C GLY A 271 3.55 -16.87 6.06
N VAL A 272 3.94 -18.14 6.27
CA VAL A 272 5.20 -18.67 5.73
C VAL A 272 5.23 -18.70 4.19
N PHE A 273 4.10 -19.04 3.56
CA PHE A 273 4.04 -19.11 2.09
C PHE A 273 4.17 -17.72 1.46
N THR A 274 3.48 -16.72 2.00
CA THR A 274 3.57 -15.33 1.51
C THR A 274 4.93 -14.72 1.83
N PHE A 275 5.51 -15.03 2.99
CA PHE A 275 6.87 -14.64 3.33
C PHE A 275 7.88 -15.21 2.33
N LEU A 276 7.80 -16.50 2.00
CA LEU A 276 8.76 -17.14 1.09
C LEU A 276 8.62 -16.61 -0.35
N GLU A 277 7.39 -16.44 -0.84
CA GLU A 277 7.13 -15.83 -2.14
C GLU A 277 7.71 -14.41 -2.22
N SER A 278 7.40 -13.58 -1.22
CA SER A 278 7.94 -12.22 -1.11
C SER A 278 9.47 -12.21 -1.01
N ALA A 279 10.05 -13.11 -0.21
CA ALA A 279 11.50 -13.21 -0.04
C ALA A 279 12.21 -13.54 -1.35
N ILE A 280 11.69 -14.51 -2.13
CA ILE A 280 12.25 -14.87 -3.43
C ILE A 280 12.14 -13.69 -4.40
N ARG A 281 10.96 -13.07 -4.51
CA ARG A 281 10.70 -11.93 -5.40
C ARG A 281 11.63 -10.75 -5.09
N ASN A 282 11.74 -10.39 -3.81
CA ASN A 282 12.52 -9.25 -3.37
C ASN A 282 14.03 -9.54 -3.39
N ALA A 283 14.47 -10.78 -3.14
CA ALA A 283 15.87 -11.17 -3.28
C ALA A 283 16.34 -11.10 -4.74
N LEU A 284 15.54 -11.61 -5.68
CA LEU A 284 15.85 -11.51 -7.11
C LEU A 284 15.91 -10.05 -7.57
N TYR A 285 14.98 -9.21 -7.08
CA TYR A 285 15.01 -7.78 -7.37
C TYR A 285 16.28 -7.09 -6.82
N LEU A 286 16.62 -7.33 -5.55
CA LEU A 286 17.82 -6.72 -4.94
C LEU A 286 19.12 -7.23 -5.57
N TRP A 287 19.15 -8.49 -6.03
CA TRP A 287 20.27 -9.04 -6.80
C TRP A 287 20.44 -8.34 -8.15
N LEU A 288 19.34 -8.09 -8.87
CA LEU A 288 19.37 -7.30 -10.10
C LEU A 288 19.90 -5.88 -9.83
N VAL A 289 19.38 -5.22 -8.79
CA VAL A 289 19.77 -3.85 -8.42
C VAL A 289 21.26 -3.78 -8.07
N SER A 290 21.77 -4.70 -7.25
CA SER A 290 23.19 -4.68 -6.87
C SER A 290 24.10 -4.91 -8.09
N GLY A 291 23.69 -5.78 -9.02
CA GLY A 291 24.38 -5.94 -10.31
C GLY A 291 24.42 -4.66 -11.15
N ILE A 292 23.32 -3.89 -11.17
CA ILE A 292 23.27 -2.61 -11.89
C ILE A 292 24.19 -1.56 -11.24
N ILE A 293 24.20 -1.49 -9.92
CA ILE A 293 25.03 -0.52 -9.18
C ILE A 293 26.52 -0.87 -9.31
N ALA A 294 26.86 -2.15 -9.37
CA ALA A 294 28.23 -2.63 -9.59
C ALA A 294 28.81 -2.20 -10.95
N MET A 295 27.98 -1.88 -11.95
CA MET A 295 28.43 -1.37 -13.26
C MET A 295 28.93 0.09 -13.21
N GLY A 296 28.71 0.82 -12.11
CA GLY A 296 29.26 2.15 -11.88
C GLY A 296 28.21 3.24 -11.65
N SER A 297 28.67 4.46 -11.38
CA SER A 297 27.83 5.60 -10.99
C SER A 297 26.80 6.00 -12.05
N ASP A 298 27.17 5.93 -13.32
CA ASP A 298 26.27 6.33 -14.42
C ASP A 298 25.11 5.35 -14.58
N TYR A 299 25.37 4.05 -14.38
CA TYR A 299 24.33 3.02 -14.37
C TYR A 299 23.41 3.15 -13.16
N ALA A 300 23.95 3.46 -11.98
CA ALA A 300 23.14 3.69 -10.78
C ALA A 300 22.23 4.92 -10.92
N ARG A 301 22.74 6.03 -11.48
CA ARG A 301 21.93 7.23 -11.77
C ARG A 301 20.86 6.95 -12.84
N ALA A 302 21.22 6.20 -13.89
CA ALA A 302 20.27 5.80 -14.93
C ALA A 302 19.15 4.92 -14.36
N TRP A 303 19.48 4.01 -13.44
CA TRP A 303 18.50 3.18 -12.74
C TRP A 303 17.53 4.01 -11.87
N GLY A 304 18.03 5.04 -11.17
CA GLY A 304 17.19 5.98 -10.42
C GLY A 304 16.23 6.76 -11.34
N CYS A 305 16.72 7.23 -12.49
CA CYS A 305 15.88 7.88 -13.52
C CYS A 305 14.82 6.92 -14.09
N PHE A 306 15.23 5.70 -14.45
CA PHE A 306 14.35 4.65 -14.93
C PHE A 306 13.24 4.32 -13.93
N ASN A 307 13.57 4.14 -12.65
CA ASN A 307 12.57 3.90 -11.61
C ASN A 307 11.61 5.06 -11.41
N THR A 308 12.06 6.29 -11.62
CA THR A 308 11.22 7.48 -11.52
C THR A 308 10.20 7.52 -12.65
N ILE A 309 10.59 7.17 -13.89
CA ILE A 309 9.65 7.01 -15.02
C ILE A 309 8.66 5.88 -14.70
N ARG A 310 9.17 4.72 -14.27
CA ARG A 310 8.36 3.54 -13.95
C ARG A 310 7.30 3.84 -12.90
N TRP A 311 7.71 4.20 -11.69
CA TRP A 311 6.78 4.38 -10.57
C TRP A 311 5.97 5.66 -10.65
N GLY A 312 6.54 6.73 -11.22
CA GLY A 312 5.90 8.04 -11.27
C GLY A 312 4.88 8.19 -12.40
N LEU A 313 5.11 7.51 -13.55
CA LEU A 313 4.31 7.70 -14.76
C LEU A 313 3.53 6.44 -15.15
N VAL A 314 4.20 5.29 -15.23
CA VAL A 314 3.62 4.04 -15.78
C VAL A 314 2.82 3.26 -14.74
N MET A 315 3.33 3.12 -13.52
CA MET A 315 2.66 2.29 -12.52
C MET A 315 1.38 2.93 -11.95
N VAL A 316 1.26 4.26 -11.97
CA VAL A 316 0.10 4.98 -11.40
C VAL A 316 -1.22 4.60 -12.11
N PRO A 317 -1.33 4.68 -13.45
CA PRO A 317 -2.51 4.21 -14.17
C PRO A 317 -2.79 2.71 -13.96
N VAL A 318 -1.74 1.88 -13.99
CA VAL A 318 -1.87 0.42 -13.83
C VAL A 318 -2.44 0.06 -12.46
N GLN A 319 -1.91 0.63 -11.38
CA GLN A 319 -2.41 0.43 -10.02
C GLN A 319 -3.84 0.93 -9.85
N ALA A 320 -4.19 2.04 -10.49
CA ALA A 320 -5.56 2.54 -10.46
C ALA A 320 -6.55 1.60 -11.17
N LEU A 321 -6.14 1.02 -12.30
CA LEU A 321 -6.92 0.03 -13.06
C LEU A 321 -7.07 -1.28 -12.29
N GLU A 322 -6.01 -1.76 -11.65
CA GLU A 322 -6.02 -2.93 -10.77
C GLU A 322 -7.00 -2.73 -9.61
N ALA A 323 -6.84 -1.66 -8.83
CA ALA A 323 -7.68 -1.39 -7.65
C ALA A 323 -9.17 -1.27 -8.03
N THR A 324 -9.45 -0.64 -9.18
CA THR A 324 -10.81 -0.53 -9.71
C THR A 324 -11.33 -1.90 -10.13
N SER A 325 -10.56 -2.66 -10.90
CA SER A 325 -10.91 -4.02 -11.35
C SER A 325 -11.29 -4.92 -10.18
N LEU A 326 -10.40 -5.01 -9.18
CA LEU A 326 -10.58 -5.83 -7.98
C LEU A 326 -11.87 -5.49 -7.24
N THR A 327 -12.18 -4.20 -7.11
CA THR A 327 -13.41 -3.73 -6.43
C THR A 327 -14.67 -4.20 -7.16
N PHE A 328 -14.75 -3.99 -8.47
CA PHE A 328 -15.95 -4.37 -9.24
C PHE A 328 -16.08 -5.87 -9.43
N ILE A 329 -14.96 -6.60 -9.58
CA ILE A 329 -14.96 -8.07 -9.60
C ILE A 329 -15.45 -8.60 -8.24
N GLY A 330 -14.95 -8.04 -7.13
CA GLY A 330 -15.40 -8.40 -5.78
C GLY A 330 -16.91 -8.21 -5.59
N HIS A 331 -17.45 -7.08 -6.05
CA HIS A 331 -18.90 -6.83 -6.03
C HIS A 331 -19.69 -7.81 -6.90
N ALA A 332 -19.23 -8.07 -8.13
CA ALA A 332 -19.89 -9.00 -9.06
C ALA A 332 -19.86 -10.43 -8.53
N TRP A 333 -18.72 -10.86 -8.00
CA TRP A 333 -18.55 -12.15 -7.34
C TRP A 333 -19.47 -12.28 -6.11
N GLY A 334 -19.53 -11.25 -5.26
CA GLY A 334 -20.41 -11.23 -4.09
C GLY A 334 -21.90 -11.28 -4.45
N ALA A 335 -22.31 -10.56 -5.49
CA ALA A 335 -23.68 -10.62 -6.01
C ALA A 335 -24.02 -12.03 -6.52
N TRP A 336 -23.12 -12.64 -7.30
CA TRP A 336 -23.29 -14.01 -7.79
C TRP A 336 -23.33 -15.03 -6.64
N ARG A 337 -22.45 -14.93 -5.63
CA ARG A 337 -22.45 -15.84 -4.47
C ARG A 337 -23.75 -15.77 -3.65
N ARG A 338 -24.37 -14.60 -3.54
CA ARG A 338 -25.70 -14.47 -2.93
C ARG A 338 -26.77 -15.26 -3.68
N THR A 339 -26.71 -15.30 -5.01
CA THR A 339 -27.69 -16.05 -5.82
C THR A 339 -27.51 -17.58 -5.76
N VAL A 340 -26.28 -18.06 -5.60
CA VAL A 340 -25.96 -19.50 -5.58
C VAL A 340 -25.99 -20.10 -4.17
N GLY A 341 -26.05 -19.25 -3.13
CA GLY A 341 -25.99 -19.63 -1.73
C GLY A 341 -24.56 -19.56 -1.20
N ALA A 342 -24.35 -18.70 -0.18
CA ALA A 342 -23.04 -18.47 0.42
C ALA A 342 -22.47 -19.72 1.14
N GLU A 343 -23.34 -20.64 1.54
CA GLU A 343 -23.00 -21.86 2.29
C GLU A 343 -22.46 -22.98 1.41
N LYS A 344 -22.71 -22.94 0.09
CA LYS A 344 -22.22 -23.97 -0.83
C LYS A 344 -20.72 -23.77 -1.06
N ARG A 345 -19.90 -24.68 -0.52
CA ARG A 345 -18.42 -24.60 -0.52
C ARG A 345 -17.79 -24.69 -1.91
N HIS A 346 -18.41 -25.43 -2.82
CA HIS A 346 -17.97 -25.59 -4.22
C HIS A 346 -19.11 -25.23 -5.18
N PRO A 347 -19.38 -23.93 -5.41
CA PRO A 347 -20.36 -23.51 -6.41
C PRO A 347 -19.80 -23.75 -7.83
N THR A 348 -20.64 -24.24 -8.74
CA THR A 348 -20.29 -24.32 -10.17
C THR A 348 -20.88 -23.11 -10.89
N ALA A 349 -20.04 -22.38 -11.62
CA ALA A 349 -20.44 -21.20 -12.39
C ALA A 349 -20.53 -21.53 -13.87
N THR A 350 -21.54 -20.98 -14.56
CA THR A 350 -21.61 -21.07 -16.03
C THR A 350 -20.65 -20.06 -16.66
N ILE A 351 -20.11 -20.35 -17.85
CA ILE A 351 -19.19 -19.46 -18.59
C ILE A 351 -19.77 -18.03 -18.74
N GLY A 352 -21.08 -17.89 -18.97
CA GLY A 352 -21.73 -16.58 -19.06
C GLY A 352 -21.69 -15.78 -17.75
N GLN A 353 -21.80 -16.45 -16.60
CA GLN A 353 -21.69 -15.81 -15.28
C GLN A 353 -20.24 -15.40 -15.00
N ILE A 354 -19.28 -16.26 -15.33
CA ILE A 354 -17.85 -15.95 -15.23
C ILE A 354 -17.52 -14.73 -16.08
N ARG A 355 -18.00 -14.68 -17.34
CA ARG A 355 -17.84 -13.52 -18.22
C ARG A 355 -18.40 -12.23 -17.63
N GLY A 356 -19.54 -12.30 -16.95
CA GLY A 356 -20.12 -11.16 -16.24
C GLY A 356 -19.24 -10.67 -15.09
N ILE A 357 -18.64 -11.59 -14.33
CA ILE A 357 -17.76 -11.29 -13.20
C ILE A 357 -16.44 -10.69 -13.65
N ILE A 358 -15.81 -11.22 -14.71
CA ILE A 358 -14.50 -10.76 -15.21
C ILE A 358 -14.59 -9.55 -16.14
N ARG A 359 -15.80 -9.13 -16.54
CA ARG A 359 -15.99 -7.99 -17.47
C ARG A 359 -15.25 -6.71 -17.04
N PRO A 360 -15.21 -6.32 -15.75
CA PRO A 360 -14.42 -5.17 -15.32
C PRO A 360 -12.91 -5.34 -15.60
N ALA A 361 -12.33 -6.51 -15.35
CA ALA A 361 -10.93 -6.79 -15.70
C ALA A 361 -10.66 -6.68 -17.19
N LEU A 362 -11.55 -7.21 -18.04
CA LEU A 362 -11.38 -7.09 -19.49
C LEU A 362 -11.39 -5.63 -19.96
N ILE A 363 -12.24 -4.80 -19.35
CA ILE A 363 -12.26 -3.35 -19.59
C ILE A 363 -10.96 -2.71 -19.08
N SER A 364 -10.48 -3.09 -17.89
CA SER A 364 -9.17 -2.63 -17.37
C SER A 364 -8.02 -2.97 -18.31
N CYS A 365 -7.92 -4.23 -18.76
CA CYS A 365 -6.90 -4.67 -19.71
C CYS A 365 -6.96 -3.87 -21.02
N ALA A 366 -8.17 -3.64 -21.56
CA ALA A 366 -8.33 -2.86 -22.79
C ALA A 366 -7.88 -1.41 -22.62
N ILE A 367 -8.24 -0.77 -21.49
CA ILE A 367 -7.81 0.59 -21.17
C ILE A 367 -6.29 0.64 -20.97
N ALA A 368 -5.73 -0.32 -20.21
CA ALA A 368 -4.30 -0.44 -19.98
C ALA A 368 -3.56 -0.55 -21.31
N LEU A 369 -3.95 -1.45 -22.21
CA LEU A 369 -3.32 -1.59 -23.53
C LEU A 369 -3.43 -0.30 -24.36
N THR A 370 -4.59 0.35 -24.34
CA THR A 370 -4.81 1.58 -25.12
C THR A 370 -3.95 2.74 -24.61
N HIS A 371 -3.63 2.78 -23.32
CA HIS A 371 -2.82 3.85 -22.73
C HIS A 371 -1.32 3.50 -22.68
N GLU A 372 -0.98 2.32 -22.19
CA GLU A 372 0.41 1.88 -21.97
C GLU A 372 1.15 1.67 -23.28
N VAL A 373 0.51 1.12 -24.33
CA VAL A 373 1.21 0.88 -25.60
C VAL A 373 1.67 2.19 -26.24
N PRO A 374 0.83 3.22 -26.44
CA PRO A 374 1.30 4.52 -26.93
C PRO A 374 2.32 5.19 -26.01
N LEU A 375 2.14 5.07 -24.69
CA LEU A 375 3.07 5.66 -23.71
C LEU A 375 4.46 5.03 -23.80
N CYS A 376 4.53 3.70 -23.82
CA CYS A 376 5.76 2.94 -23.99
C CYS A 376 6.45 3.30 -25.30
N LEU A 377 5.72 3.36 -26.42
CA LEU A 377 6.28 3.76 -27.72
C LEU A 377 6.81 5.21 -27.68
N PHE A 378 6.04 6.16 -27.13
CA PHE A 378 6.46 7.55 -27.00
C PHE A 378 7.74 7.68 -26.17
N LEU A 379 7.83 7.00 -25.02
CA LEU A 379 9.01 7.00 -24.18
C LEU A 379 10.20 6.31 -24.87
N SER A 380 9.97 5.22 -25.57
CA SER A 380 10.99 4.43 -26.28
C SER A 380 11.61 5.19 -27.47
N PHE A 381 10.81 5.98 -28.21
CA PHE A 381 11.30 6.74 -29.36
C PHE A 381 11.74 8.17 -29.03
N TYR A 382 11.15 8.82 -28.03
CA TYR A 382 11.33 10.27 -27.83
C TYR A 382 11.52 10.69 -26.37
N GLY A 383 10.72 10.12 -25.45
CA GLY A 383 10.59 10.66 -24.10
C GLY A 383 11.70 10.27 -23.12
N ALA A 384 12.13 9.00 -23.10
CA ALA A 384 12.99 8.48 -22.03
C ALA A 384 14.34 9.21 -21.95
N ARG A 385 15.00 9.43 -23.10
CA ARG A 385 16.29 10.14 -23.15
C ARG A 385 16.16 11.58 -22.66
N ARG A 386 15.15 12.31 -23.15
CA ARG A 386 14.96 13.73 -22.82
C ARG A 386 14.61 13.93 -21.36
N TYR A 387 13.73 13.08 -20.83
CA TYR A 387 13.36 13.08 -19.43
C TYR A 387 14.56 12.74 -18.53
N ALA A 388 15.31 11.69 -18.89
CA ALA A 388 16.51 11.32 -18.15
C ALA A 388 17.58 12.42 -18.18
N HIS A 389 17.74 13.11 -19.32
CA HIS A 389 18.66 14.24 -19.41
C HIS A 389 18.20 15.44 -18.56
N TRP A 390 16.90 15.73 -18.55
CA TRP A 390 16.32 16.80 -17.74
C TRP A 390 16.53 16.56 -16.23
N ILE A 391 16.35 15.32 -15.76
CA ILE A 391 16.55 14.97 -14.34
C ILE A 391 18.03 14.89 -13.97
N SER A 392 18.85 14.22 -14.78
CA SER A 392 20.23 13.88 -14.41
C SER A 392 21.26 14.91 -14.80
N GLY A 393 20.95 15.83 -15.73
CA GLY A 393 21.91 16.76 -16.33
C GLY A 393 23.04 16.09 -17.12
N SER A 394 23.01 14.77 -17.32
CA SER A 394 24.12 14.00 -17.88
C SER A 394 23.73 13.29 -19.19
N VAL A 395 24.54 13.49 -20.22
CA VAL A 395 24.33 12.83 -21.53
C VAL A 395 24.56 11.32 -21.46
N PRO A 396 25.67 10.81 -20.87
CA PRO A 396 25.86 9.37 -20.67
C PRO A 396 24.70 8.68 -19.95
N VAL A 397 24.22 9.27 -18.84
CA VAL A 397 23.10 8.72 -18.06
C VAL A 397 21.81 8.67 -18.89
N SER A 398 21.56 9.69 -19.72
CA SER A 398 20.37 9.72 -20.58
C SER A 398 20.35 8.61 -21.64
N LEU A 399 21.53 8.29 -22.23
CA LEU A 399 21.68 7.22 -23.22
C LEU A 399 21.53 5.83 -22.59
N ILE A 400 22.09 5.64 -21.40
CA ILE A 400 21.94 4.38 -20.64
C ILE A 400 20.47 4.18 -20.28
N THR A 401 19.78 5.22 -19.82
CA THR A 401 18.35 5.16 -19.45
C THR A 401 17.48 4.83 -20.66
N GLU A 402 17.75 5.43 -21.82
CA GLU A 402 17.06 5.11 -23.08
C GLU A 402 17.24 3.63 -23.45
N LYS A 403 18.47 3.12 -23.36
CA LYS A 403 18.77 1.71 -23.64
C LYS A 403 18.07 0.76 -22.66
N MET A 404 18.07 1.08 -21.36
CA MET A 404 17.36 0.32 -20.34
C MET A 404 15.86 0.26 -20.64
N TRP A 405 15.26 1.41 -20.98
CA TRP A 405 13.84 1.50 -21.31
C TRP A 405 13.47 0.62 -22.51
N ARG A 406 14.21 0.75 -23.62
CA ARG A 406 13.98 -0.05 -24.85
C ARG A 406 14.12 -1.55 -24.66
N SER A 407 14.85 -1.98 -23.63
CA SER A 407 15.08 -3.40 -23.37
C SER A 407 14.01 -4.03 -22.48
N ILE A 408 13.23 -3.20 -21.76
CA ILE A 408 12.33 -3.66 -20.67
C ILE A 408 10.87 -3.17 -20.89
N ASP A 409 10.63 -2.25 -21.83
CA ASP A 409 9.30 -1.66 -22.09
C ASP A 409 8.18 -2.70 -22.29
N TRP A 410 8.45 -3.79 -23.01
CA TRP A 410 7.48 -4.88 -23.21
C TRP A 410 7.04 -5.59 -21.92
N CYS A 411 7.94 -5.70 -20.93
CA CYS A 411 7.61 -6.34 -19.65
C CYS A 411 6.51 -5.58 -18.90
N TYR A 412 6.41 -4.26 -19.08
CA TYR A 412 5.37 -3.45 -18.44
C TYR A 412 3.99 -3.67 -19.04
N ILE A 413 3.91 -3.90 -20.35
CA ILE A 413 2.65 -4.26 -21.01
C ILE A 413 2.17 -5.60 -20.45
N PHE A 414 3.06 -6.60 -20.35
CA PHE A 414 2.71 -7.89 -19.75
C PHE A 414 2.34 -7.78 -18.28
N TYR A 415 3.04 -6.94 -17.52
CA TYR A 415 2.73 -6.69 -16.12
C TYR A 415 1.34 -6.07 -15.97
N ALA A 416 1.02 -5.02 -16.73
CA ALA A 416 -0.29 -4.37 -16.70
C ALA A 416 -1.45 -5.30 -17.11
N LEU A 417 -1.18 -6.32 -17.93
CA LEU A 417 -2.15 -7.36 -18.28
C LEU A 417 -2.28 -8.46 -17.24
N SER A 418 -1.20 -8.76 -16.51
CA SER A 418 -1.16 -9.78 -15.47
C SER A 418 -1.76 -9.32 -14.15
N THR A 419 -1.84 -8.01 -13.95
CA THR A 419 -2.37 -7.35 -12.76
C THR A 419 -3.87 -7.15 -12.90
#